data_AF-A0AA38LA58-F1
#
_entry.id   AF-A0AA38LA58-F1
#
_cell.length_a   1.000
_cell.length_b   1.000
_cell.length_c   1.000
_cell.angle_alpha   90.00
_cell.angle_beta   90.00
_cell.angle_gamma   90.00
#
_symmetry.space_group_name_H-M   'P 1'
#
loop_
_entity.id
_entity.type
_entity.pdbx_description
1 polymer ?
#
loop_
_entity_poly.entity_id
_entity_poly.type
_entity_poly.pdbx_seq_one_letter_code
_entity_poly.pdbx_strand_id
1 'polypeptide(L)' 'TIQKKKFSSKKKDPKKLRVPPSKLKKTKMKSYSSFKFRFRTLSSGEIRRWRAGKRHNAHSK' A
#
# COMPACT_ATOMS: atom_id res chain seq x y z
N THR A 1 48.89 29.04 -1.23
CA THR A 1 48.81 27.71 -1.85
C THR A 1 47.38 27.20 -1.74
N ILE A 2 46.58 27.29 -2.82
CA ILE A 2 45.16 26.90 -2.79
C ILE A 2 45.06 25.41 -3.12
N GLN A 3 44.69 24.60 -2.14
CA GLN A 3 44.51 23.16 -2.32
C GLN A 3 43.21 22.89 -3.09
N LYS A 4 43.30 22.38 -4.32
CA LYS A 4 42.15 21.92 -5.11
C LYS A 4 41.67 20.56 -4.57
N LYS A 5 40.49 20.53 -3.95
CA LYS A 5 39.79 19.29 -3.57
C LYS A 5 39.30 18.58 -4.85
N LYS A 6 39.89 17.46 -5.22
CA LYS A 6 39.37 16.58 -6.30
C LYS A 6 38.18 15.80 -5.76
N PHE A 7 36.96 16.24 -6.05
CA PHE A 7 35.78 15.40 -5.85
C PHE A 7 35.77 14.32 -6.93
N SER A 8 36.11 13.09 -6.57
CA SER A 8 35.85 11.92 -7.42
C SER A 8 34.34 11.83 -7.62
N SER A 9 33.86 12.24 -8.78
CA SER A 9 32.48 12.01 -9.22
C SER A 9 32.33 10.53 -9.54
N LYS A 10 32.21 9.69 -8.51
CA LYS A 10 31.74 8.31 -8.67
C LYS A 10 30.32 8.40 -9.25
N LYS A 11 30.20 8.34 -10.57
CA LYS A 11 28.92 8.12 -11.26
C LYS A 11 28.39 6.80 -10.71
N LYS A 12 27.41 6.87 -9.80
CA LYS A 12 26.67 5.69 -9.39
C LYS A 12 25.84 5.28 -10.59
N ASP A 13 26.25 4.21 -11.28
CA ASP A 13 25.40 3.63 -12.31
C ASP A 13 24.05 3.31 -11.68
N PRO A 14 22.93 3.83 -12.23
CA PRO A 14 21.62 3.49 -11.73
C PRO A 14 21.47 1.98 -11.93
N LYS A 15 21.43 1.21 -10.83
CA LYS A 15 21.17 -0.22 -10.86
C LYS A 15 19.89 -0.41 -11.67
N LYS A 16 19.98 -1.07 -12.83
CA LYS A 16 18.82 -1.42 -13.65
C LYS A 16 17.86 -2.20 -12.75
N LEU A 17 16.74 -1.59 -12.38
CA LEU A 17 15.63 -2.23 -11.68
C LEU A 17 14.92 -3.18 -12.66
N ARG A 18 15.61 -4.22 -13.12
CA ARG A 18 15.00 -5.22 -14.00
C ARG A 18 14.08 -6.04 -13.12
N VAL A 19 12.77 -5.83 -13.28
CA VAL A 19 11.76 -6.70 -12.67
C VAL A 19 11.98 -8.11 -13.22
N PRO A 20 12.14 -9.15 -12.38
CA PRO A 20 12.31 -10.50 -12.85
C PRO A 20 11.05 -10.96 -13.62
N PRO A 21 11.19 -11.76 -14.68
CA PRO A 21 10.04 -12.24 -15.43
C PRO A 21 9.12 -13.07 -14.52
N SER A 22 7.84 -12.73 -14.47
CA SER A 22 6.82 -13.50 -13.72
C SER A 22 6.13 -14.50 -14.63
N LYS A 23 5.74 -15.66 -14.08
CA LYS A 23 4.95 -16.66 -14.83
C LYS A 23 3.57 -16.08 -15.14
N LEU A 24 3.12 -16.20 -16.39
CA LEU A 24 1.74 -15.89 -16.78
C LEU A 24 0.78 -16.83 -16.03
N LYS A 25 -0.15 -16.23 -15.28
CA LYS A 25 -1.21 -16.93 -14.54
C LYS A 25 -2.56 -16.40 -15.03
N LYS A 26 -3.58 -17.25 -15.02
CA LYS A 26 -4.96 -16.80 -15.24
C LYS A 26 -5.33 -15.73 -14.21
N THR A 27 -5.98 -14.66 -14.65
CA THR A 27 -6.50 -13.62 -13.76
C THR A 27 -7.58 -14.23 -12.86
N LYS A 28 -7.52 -13.91 -11.57
CA LYS A 28 -8.54 -14.28 -10.60
C LYS A 28 -9.20 -13.02 -10.08
N MET A 29 -10.50 -13.11 -9.76
CA MET A 29 -11.15 -12.03 -9.02
C MET A 29 -10.53 -11.94 -7.63
N LYS A 30 -10.15 -10.73 -7.24
CA LYS A 30 -9.65 -10.41 -5.90
C LYS A 30 -10.73 -9.63 -5.18
N SER A 31 -11.01 -9.99 -3.93
CA SER A 31 -11.89 -9.21 -3.08
C SER A 31 -11.28 -7.83 -2.80
N TYR A 32 -12.13 -6.79 -2.74
CA TYR A 32 -11.69 -5.47 -2.30
C TYR A 32 -11.11 -5.54 -0.88
N SER A 33 -9.87 -5.08 -0.72
CA SER A 33 -9.19 -5.08 0.58
C SER A 33 -9.94 -4.25 1.62
N SER A 34 -10.57 -3.14 1.20
CA SER A 34 -11.42 -2.30 2.06
C SER A 34 -12.59 -3.06 2.69
N PHE A 35 -13.15 -4.04 1.99
CA PHE A 35 -14.29 -4.84 2.47
C PHE A 35 -13.90 -5.69 3.68
N LYS A 36 -12.71 -6.30 3.62
CA LYS A 36 -12.15 -7.13 4.72
C LYS A 36 -12.01 -6.35 6.03
N PHE A 37 -11.72 -5.06 5.97
CA PHE A 37 -11.50 -4.25 7.17
C PHE A 37 -12.78 -3.60 7.73
N ARG A 38 -13.82 -3.40 6.90
CA ARG A 38 -15.02 -2.65 7.28
C ARG A 38 -16.23 -3.53 7.60
N PHE A 39 -16.27 -4.76 7.06
CA PHE A 39 -17.43 -5.65 7.14
C PHE A 39 -17.04 -7.02 7.71
N ARG A 40 -17.96 -7.66 8.42
CA ARG A 40 -17.81 -9.04 8.94
C ARG A 40 -19.05 -9.87 8.61
N THR A 41 -18.86 -11.10 8.18
CA THR A 41 -19.95 -12.07 7.99
C THR A 41 -20.36 -12.67 9.34
N LEU A 42 -21.65 -12.91 9.52
CA LEU A 42 -22.23 -13.65 10.64
C LEU A 42 -22.41 -15.12 10.26
N SER A 43 -22.60 -16.01 11.24
CA SER A 43 -22.87 -17.43 11.01
C SER A 43 -24.18 -17.66 10.23
N SER A 44 -25.14 -16.74 10.34
CA SER A 44 -26.39 -16.73 9.57
C SER A 44 -26.23 -16.34 8.09
N GLY A 45 -25.03 -15.92 7.67
CA GLY A 45 -24.75 -15.43 6.31
C GLY A 45 -24.96 -13.93 6.10
N GLU A 46 -25.48 -13.20 7.10
CA GLU A 46 -25.63 -11.75 7.03
C GLU A 46 -24.30 -10.99 7.20
N ILE A 47 -24.25 -9.75 6.71
CA ILE A 47 -23.06 -8.89 6.75
C ILE A 47 -23.25 -7.77 7.77
N ARG A 48 -22.40 -7.74 8.80
CA ARG A 48 -22.39 -6.72 9.85
C ARG A 48 -21.33 -5.66 9.61
N ARG A 49 -21.65 -4.40 9.97
CA ARG A 49 -20.73 -3.24 9.91
C ARG A 49 -20.92 -2.30 11.11
N TRP A 50 -19.86 -1.58 11.46
CA TRP A 50 -19.92 -0.48 12.43
C TRP A 50 -20.76 0.70 11.92
N ARG A 51 -21.48 1.37 12.83
CA ARG A 51 -22.17 2.62 12.53
C ARG A 51 -21.14 3.74 12.33
N ALA A 52 -21.40 4.64 11.38
CA ALA A 52 -20.50 5.75 11.08
C ALA A 52 -20.62 6.87 12.12
N GLY A 53 -19.64 7.78 12.14
CA GLY A 53 -19.81 9.08 12.78
C GLY A 53 -19.47 9.17 14.27
N LYS A 54 -18.77 8.19 14.86
CA LYS A 54 -18.31 8.28 16.27
C LYS A 54 -16.84 8.67 16.43
N ARG A 55 -16.08 8.81 15.33
CA ARG A 55 -14.64 9.09 15.38
C ARG A 55 -14.29 10.52 15.83
N HIS A 56 -15.10 11.51 15.45
CA HIS A 56 -14.87 12.92 15.77
C HIS A 56 -16.22 13.65 15.87
N ASN A 57 -16.24 14.82 16.52
CA ASN A 57 -17.42 15.69 16.70
C ASN A 57 -18.62 14.93 17.28
N ALA A 58 -18.38 13.99 18.20
CA ALA A 58 -19.42 13.20 18.83
C ALA A 58 -20.21 13.98 19.91
N HIS A 59 -19.73 15.16 20.29
CA HIS A 59 -20.31 16.05 21.30
C HIS A 59 -21.29 17.09 20.70
N SER A 60 -21.27 17.32 19.39
CA SER A 60 -22.12 18.29 18.68
C SER A 60 -23.20 17.60 17.83
N LYS A 61 -23.59 16.39 18.21
CA LYS A 61 -24.57 15.55 17.51
C LYS A 61 -25.73 15.22 18.40
#